data_AF-A0A257UGA6-F1
#
_entry.id   AF-A0A257UGA6-F1
#
_cell.length_a   1.000
_cell.length_b   1.000
_cell.length_c   1.000
_cell.angle_alpha   90.00
_cell.angle_beta   90.00
_cell.angle_gamma   90.00
#
_symmetry.space_group_name_H-M   'P 1'
#
loop_
_entity.id
_entity.type
_entity.pdbx_description
1 polymer ?
#
loop_
_entity_poly.entity_id
_entity_poly.type
_entity_poly.pdbx_seq_one_letter_code
_entity_poly.pdbx_strand_id
1 'polypeptide(L)'
;MREEQTMGNLAAEIDPMAGTLVEWRRDFHRHPELAFEEERTSAVIRAFLESLGIEVRTCGRTGLRGVLRGGRPGRTVALRADMDALPVAE
;
A
#
# COMPACT_ATOMS: atom_id res chain seq x y z
N MET A 1 7.53 7.18 32.65
CA MET A 1 8.89 7.18 32.07
C MET A 1 9.17 5.95 31.17
N ARG A 2 8.14 5.36 30.51
CA ARG A 2 8.26 4.13 29.68
C ARG A 2 7.56 4.24 28.30
N GLU A 3 7.25 5.46 27.84
CA GLU A 3 6.53 5.66 26.57
C GLU A 3 7.42 6.17 25.42
N GLU A 4 8.68 6.51 25.71
CA GLU A 4 9.58 7.17 24.76
C GLU A 4 10.38 6.19 23.89
N GLN A 5 10.21 4.87 24.10
CA GLN A 5 10.99 3.80 23.46
C GLN A 5 10.34 3.18 22.22
N THR A 6 9.16 3.64 21.76
CA THR A 6 8.44 3.02 20.63
C THR A 6 8.64 3.71 19.28
N MET A 7 9.28 4.89 19.23
CA MET A 7 9.79 5.45 17.98
C MET A 7 11.22 4.94 17.70
N GLY A 8 11.42 3.63 17.93
CA GLY A 8 12.56 2.91 17.38
C GLY A 8 12.60 3.18 15.88
N ASN A 9 13.79 3.42 15.35
CA ASN A 9 14.03 4.06 14.06
C ASN A 9 13.31 3.36 12.90
N LEU A 10 12.04 3.70 12.66
CA LEU A 10 11.18 3.11 11.62
C LEU A 10 11.84 3.19 10.25
N ALA A 11 12.64 4.24 9.99
CA ALA A 11 13.42 4.35 8.78
C ALA A 11 14.41 3.18 8.62
N ALA A 12 15.15 2.84 9.69
CA ALA A 12 16.06 1.69 9.67
C ALA A 12 15.34 0.34 9.55
N GLU A 13 14.09 0.25 10.02
CA GLU A 13 13.26 -0.95 9.83
C GLU A 13 12.71 -1.08 8.40
N ILE A 14 12.52 0.04 7.70
CA ILE A 14 12.05 0.07 6.30
C ILE A 14 13.21 -0.13 5.32
N ASP A 15 14.43 0.32 5.64
CA ASP A 15 15.59 0.23 4.74
C ASP A 15 15.81 -1.16 4.10
N PRO A 16 15.68 -2.30 4.82
CA PRO A 16 15.80 -3.62 4.23
C PRO A 16 14.76 -3.93 3.13
N MET A 17 13.62 -3.24 3.14
CA MET A 17 12.54 -3.41 2.15
C MET A 17 12.82 -2.68 0.83
N ALA A 18 13.85 -1.83 0.75
CA ALA A 18 14.12 -1.00 -0.42
C ALA A 18 14.21 -1.82 -1.72
N GLY A 19 14.85 -2.99 -1.68
CA GLY A 19 14.95 -3.90 -2.83
C GLY A 19 13.57 -4.35 -3.33
N THR A 20 12.73 -4.85 -2.42
CA THR A 20 11.37 -5.28 -2.72
C THR A 20 10.51 -4.14 -3.26
N LEU A 21 10.62 -2.93 -2.69
CA LEU A 21 9.88 -1.76 -3.17
C LEU A 21 10.30 -1.36 -4.60
N VAL A 22 11.59 -1.46 -4.94
CA VAL A 22 12.08 -1.23 -6.30
C VAL A 22 11.56 -2.28 -7.27
N GLU A 23 11.51 -3.55 -6.86
CA GLU A 23 10.95 -4.64 -7.67
C GLU A 23 9.46 -4.43 -7.96
N TRP A 24 8.67 -4.10 -6.93
CA TRP A 24 7.25 -3.80 -7.11
C TRP A 24 7.04 -2.59 -8.01
N ARG A 25 7.81 -1.51 -7.81
CA ARG A 25 7.76 -0.36 -8.71
C ARG A 25 7.97 -0.79 -10.16
N ARG A 26 9.04 -1.55 -10.44
CA ARG A 26 9.35 -2.03 -11.79
C ARG A 26 8.28 -2.94 -12.37
N ASP A 27 7.66 -3.79 -11.55
CA ASP A 27 6.57 -4.67 -11.97
C ASP A 27 5.31 -3.89 -12.36
N PHE A 28 4.90 -2.91 -11.55
CA PHE A 28 3.74 -2.06 -11.86
C PHE A 28 3.97 -1.19 -13.09
N HIS A 29 5.17 -0.62 -13.26
CA HIS A 29 5.50 0.18 -14.45
C HIS A 29 5.59 -0.68 -15.73
N ARG A 30 6.00 -1.95 -15.62
CA ARG A 30 6.01 -2.87 -16.78
C ARG A 30 4.61 -3.30 -17.23
N HIS A 31 3.63 -3.24 -16.33
CA HIS A 31 2.24 -3.64 -16.60
C HIS A 31 1.30 -2.47 -16.27
N PRO A 32 1.39 -1.35 -17.00
CA PRO A 32 0.56 -0.18 -16.76
C PRO A 32 -0.90 -0.50 -17.10
N GLU A 33 -1.82 -0.18 -16.19
CA GLU A 33 -3.26 -0.33 -16.39
C GLU A 33 -3.92 1.05 -16.32
N LEU A 34 -4.89 1.31 -17.20
CA LEU A 34 -5.57 2.60 -17.28
C LEU A 34 -6.59 2.77 -16.15
N ALA A 35 -7.04 4.01 -15.98
CA ALA A 35 -8.08 4.37 -15.03
C ALA A 35 -9.30 3.44 -15.14
N PHE A 36 -9.69 2.84 -14.01
CA PHE A 36 -10.79 1.88 -13.85
C PHE A 36 -10.60 0.51 -14.53
N GLU A 37 -9.38 0.19 -14.96
CA GLU A 37 -9.02 -1.10 -15.56
C GLU A 37 -7.84 -1.78 -14.83
N GLU A 38 -7.50 -1.29 -13.63
CA GLU A 38 -6.38 -1.74 -12.79
C GLU A 38 -6.66 -3.07 -12.07
N GLU A 39 -7.19 -4.07 -12.80
CA GLU A 39 -7.62 -5.35 -12.25
C GLU A 39 -6.42 -6.13 -11.65
N ARG A 40 -5.28 -6.17 -12.35
CA ARG A 40 -4.07 -6.85 -11.87
C ARG A 40 -3.46 -6.11 -10.68
N THR A 41 -3.30 -4.81 -10.81
CA THR A 41 -2.67 -3.95 -9.79
C THR A 41 -3.49 -4.00 -8.50
N SER A 42 -4.82 -3.91 -8.60
CA SER A 42 -5.73 -4.03 -7.46
C SER A 42 -5.65 -5.42 -6.82
N ALA A 43 -5.60 -6.49 -7.61
CA ALA A 43 -5.47 -7.85 -7.08
C ALA A 43 -4.16 -8.05 -6.30
N VAL A 44 -3.02 -7.54 -6.81
CA VAL A 44 -1.72 -7.61 -6.14
C VAL A 44 -1.74 -6.82 -4.82
N ILE A 45 -2.23 -5.58 -4.83
CA ILE A 45 -2.31 -4.73 -3.63
C ILE A 45 -3.24 -5.37 -2.58
N ARG A 46 -4.41 -5.87 -3.01
CA ARG A 46 -5.36 -6.57 -2.13
C ARG A 46 -4.69 -7.76 -1.44
N ALA A 47 -4.10 -8.66 -2.22
CA ALA A 47 -3.48 -9.88 -1.69
C ALA A 47 -2.38 -9.55 -0.69
N PHE A 48 -1.57 -8.52 -0.99
CA PHE A 48 -0.53 -8.06 -0.07
C PHE A 48 -1.12 -7.52 1.24
N LEU A 49 -2.08 -6.60 1.19
CA LEU A 49 -2.72 -6.05 2.39
C LEU A 49 -3.42 -7.13 3.22
N GLU A 50 -4.12 -8.05 2.59
CA GLU A 50 -4.78 -9.19 3.26
C GLU A 50 -3.75 -10.12 3.92
N SER A 51 -2.58 -10.33 3.30
CA SER A 51 -1.48 -11.11 3.91
C SER A 51 -0.92 -10.50 5.18
N LEU A 52 -1.05 -9.18 5.34
CA LEU A 52 -0.70 -8.45 6.57
C LEU A 52 -1.82 -8.46 7.62
N GLY A 53 -2.95 -9.13 7.33
CA GLY A 53 -4.13 -9.15 8.20
C GLY A 53 -4.95 -7.86 8.17
N ILE A 54 -4.77 -7.00 7.16
CA ILE A 54 -5.52 -5.75 7.02
C ILE A 54 -6.91 -6.04 6.44
N GLU A 55 -7.95 -5.41 7.00
CA GLU A 55 -9.31 -5.51 6.46
C GLU A 55 -9.42 -4.69 5.17
N VAL A 56 -9.50 -5.35 4.02
CA VAL A 56 -9.56 -4.71 2.69
C VAL A 56 -10.96 -4.81 2.06
N ARG A 57 -11.51 -3.68 1.62
CA ARG A 57 -12.77 -3.62 0.87
C ARG A 57 -12.58 -2.96 -0.48
N THR A 58 -13.21 -3.51 -1.52
CA THR A 58 -13.27 -2.85 -2.84
C THR A 58 -14.19 -1.64 -2.75
N CYS A 59 -13.79 -0.56 -3.40
CA CYS A 59 -14.50 0.70 -3.52
C CYS A 59 -14.56 1.06 -5.01
N GLY A 60 -15.77 1.21 -5.56
CA GLY A 60 -15.92 1.38 -7.01
C GLY A 60 -15.60 0.09 -7.76
N ARG A 61 -14.84 0.18 -8.86
CA ARG A 61 -14.46 -0.95 -9.69
C ARG A 61 -13.19 -1.64 -9.17
N THR A 62 -12.10 -0.89 -9.11
CA THR A 62 -10.75 -1.39 -8.80
C THR A 62 -10.21 -0.83 -7.47
N GLY A 63 -10.70 0.33 -7.03
CA GLY A 63 -10.23 1.00 -5.82
C GLY A 63 -10.29 0.13 -4.56
N LEU A 64 -9.34 0.33 -3.65
CA LEU A 64 -9.23 -0.44 -2.40
C LEU A 64 -9.21 0.48 -1.19
N ARG A 65 -9.89 0.05 -0.12
CA ARG A 65 -9.78 0.65 1.21
C ARG A 65 -9.32 -0.41 2.22
N GLY A 66 -8.13 -0.23 2.76
CA GLY A 66 -7.60 -1.01 3.89
C GLY A 66 -7.80 -0.28 5.21
N VAL A 67 -8.17 -1.00 6.28
CA VAL A 67 -8.23 -0.45 7.65
C VAL A 67 -7.27 -1.21 8.56
N LEU A 68 -6.18 -0.54 8.95
CA LEU A 68 -5.27 -1.02 9.98
C LEU A 68 -5.74 -0.52 11.35
N ARG A 69 -6.18 -1.43 12.23
CA ARG A 69 -6.63 -1.09 13.58
C ARG A 69 -5.46 -1.14 14.55
N GLY A 70 -5.07 0.02 15.09
CA GLY A 70 -4.07 0.11 16.14
C GLY A 70 -4.56 -0.46 17.48
N GLY A 71 -3.63 -0.73 18.40
CA GLY A 71 -3.93 -1.31 19.71
C GLY A 71 -4.43 -0.33 20.78
N ARG A 72 -4.55 0.97 20.47
CA ARG A 72 -4.99 2.01 21.41
C ARG A 72 -6.05 2.92 20.77
N PRO A 73 -7.04 3.42 21.53
CA PRO A 73 -7.96 4.43 21.02
C PRO A 73 -7.20 5.72 20.69
N GLY A 74 -7.60 6.42 19.63
CA GLY A 74 -6.91 7.62 19.19
C GLY A 74 -7.45 8.19 17.88
N ARG A 75 -6.71 9.17 17.33
CA ARG A 75 -7.01 9.80 16.05
C ARG A 75 -6.75 8.82 14.90
N THR A 76 -7.54 8.94 13.84
CA THR A 76 -7.36 8.18 12.60
C THR A 76 -6.58 9.01 11.60
N VAL A 77 -5.62 8.39 10.91
CA VAL A 77 -4.88 8.96 9.78
C VAL A 77 -5.25 8.21 8.51
N ALA A 78 -5.48 8.92 7.41
CA ALA A 78 -5.70 8.33 6.10
C ALA A 78 -4.47 8.53 5.21
N LEU A 79 -4.04 7.45 4.57
CA LEU A 79 -3.04 7.47 3.49
C LEU A 79 -3.77 7.11 2.20
N ARG A 80 -3.53 7.90 1.15
CA ARG A 80 -4.17 7.73 -0.16
C ARG A 80 -3.11 7.82 -1.25
N ALA A 81 -3.14 6.86 -2.17
CA ALA A 81 -2.31 6.84 -3.37
C ALA A 81 -3.18 6.41 -4.55
N ASP A 82 -2.83 6.92 -5.73
CA ASP A 82 -3.38 6.47 -7.01
C ASP A 82 -2.53 5.35 -7.58
N MET A 83 -3.15 4.53 -8.43
CA MET A 83 -2.54 3.34 -9.01
C MET A 83 -2.71 3.25 -10.53
N ASP A 84 -3.48 4.16 -11.12
CA ASP A 84 -3.72 4.21 -12.56
C ASP A 84 -2.51 4.76 -13.31
N ALA A 85 -2.26 4.18 -14.48
CA ALA A 85 -1.28 4.67 -15.42
C ALA A 85 -1.88 5.68 -16.40
N LEU A 86 -1.01 6.45 -17.05
CA LEU A 86 -1.39 7.34 -18.14
C LEU A 86 -1.19 6.63 -19.49
N PRO A 87 -1.97 6.98 -20.54
CA PRO A 87 -1.82 6.43 -21.88
C PRO A 87 -0.63 7.09 -22.61
N VAL A 88 0.57 6.92 -22.06
CA VAL A 88 1.83 7.44 -22.61
C VAL A 88 2.83 6.30 -22.72
N ALA A 89 3.70 6.36 -23.72
CA ALA A 89 4.84 5.46 -23.80
C ALA A 89 5.88 5.88 -22.75
N GLU A 90 6.35 4.92 -21.97
CA GLU A 90 7.40 5.11 -20.95
C GLU A 90 8.82 4.97 -21.50
#